data_AF-A0A7S1JM90-F1
#
_entry.id   AF-A0A7S1JM90-F1
#
_cell.length_a   1.000
_cell.length_b   1.000
_cell.length_c   1.000
_cell.angle_alpha   90.00
_cell.angle_beta   90.00
_cell.angle_gamma   90.00
#
_symmetry.space_group_name_H-M   'P 1'
#
loop_
_entity.id
_entity.type
_entity.pdbx_description
1 polymer ?
#
loop_
_entity_poly.entity_id
_entity_poly.type
_entity_poly.pdbx_seq_one_letter_code
_entity_poly.pdbx_strand_id
1 'polypeptide(L)'
;GHLYQQHRLQHDPPVHSWIRYFNGIRRWDRIHLCTYASVSSFAKAMVLDYFGRTHKTHVTSIDLNRNVGGGRLDDLLTESPHTPVAECTTTLSRDGWDGGVRWLVLTNGSHDFVAWIVILDCGDGTVWVSVRTSEAPAAGMSEGAPFKCRFAVTTRLARVAL
;
A
#
# COMPACT_ATOMS: atom_id res chain seq x y z
N GLY A 1 -0.84 21.75 -9.49
CA GLY A 1 -0.75 21.87 -8.01
C GLY A 1 -0.49 20.48 -7.45
N HIS A 2 0.20 20.37 -6.32
CA HIS A 2 0.51 19.06 -5.73
C HIS A 2 -0.77 18.38 -5.22
N LEU A 3 -1.00 17.09 -5.51
CA LEU A 3 -2.25 16.37 -5.19
C LEU A 3 -2.66 16.56 -3.71
N TYR A 4 -1.71 16.42 -2.78
CA TYR A 4 -2.00 16.56 -1.34
C TYR A 4 -2.21 17.99 -0.89
N GLN A 5 -1.74 18.97 -1.65
CA GLN A 5 -2.06 20.38 -1.38
C GLN A 5 -3.49 20.70 -1.83
N GLN A 6 -3.95 20.10 -2.94
CA GLN A 6 -5.32 20.25 -3.43
C GLN A 6 -6.34 19.62 -2.48
N HIS A 7 -5.99 18.51 -1.84
CA HIS A 7 -6.88 17.75 -0.95
C HIS A 7 -6.55 17.88 0.54
N ARG A 8 -5.80 18.91 0.94
CA ARG A 8 -5.36 19.10 2.32
C ARG A 8 -6.55 19.24 3.28
N LEU A 9 -6.56 18.43 4.34
CA LEU A 9 -7.42 18.66 5.52
C LEU A 9 -6.77 19.68 6.46
N GLN A 10 -7.55 20.64 6.97
CA GLN A 10 -7.04 21.71 7.84
C GLN A 10 -6.37 21.17 9.12
N HIS A 11 -6.90 20.07 9.66
CA HIS A 11 -6.41 19.46 10.91
C HIS A 11 -5.45 18.28 10.69
N ASP A 12 -5.16 17.91 9.44
CA ASP A 12 -4.24 16.81 9.14
C ASP A 12 -3.43 17.16 7.88
N PRO A 13 -2.51 18.14 7.96
CA PRO A 13 -1.79 18.65 6.81
C PRO A 13 -0.76 17.65 6.27
N PRO A 14 -0.36 17.78 4.99
CA PRO A 14 0.72 16.99 4.42
C PRO A 14 2.00 17.10 5.24
N VAL A 15 2.73 15.98 5.35
CA VAL A 15 3.96 15.89 6.13
C VAL A 15 5.12 15.50 5.24
N HIS A 16 6.15 16.32 5.24
CA HIS A 16 7.43 15.99 4.64
C HIS A 16 8.26 15.16 5.64
N SER A 17 8.74 14.00 5.22
CA SER A 17 9.60 13.16 6.06
C SER A 17 10.76 12.58 5.29
N TRP A 18 11.89 12.49 5.99
CA TRP A 18 13.16 11.94 5.49
C TRP A 18 13.53 10.63 6.18
N ILE A 19 12.64 9.97 6.93
CA ILE A 19 13.03 8.86 7.80
C ILE A 19 12.41 7.54 7.34
N ARG A 20 13.20 6.46 7.33
CA ARG A 20 12.76 5.07 7.06
C ARG A 20 13.48 4.08 7.96
N TYR A 21 12.86 2.94 8.27
CA TYR A 21 13.51 1.87 9.02
C TYR A 21 14.32 0.99 8.07
N PHE A 22 15.59 0.74 8.40
CA PHE A 22 16.46 -0.14 7.64
C PHE A 22 16.70 -1.43 8.42
N ASN A 23 16.11 -2.53 7.95
CA ASN A 23 16.19 -3.82 8.64
C ASN A 23 17.62 -4.37 8.74
N GLY A 24 18.44 -4.19 7.69
CA GLY A 24 19.82 -4.70 7.65
C GLY A 24 20.73 -4.12 8.73
N ILE A 25 20.44 -2.90 9.18
CA ILE A 25 21.19 -2.17 10.21
C ILE A 25 20.34 -1.89 11.47
N ARG A 26 19.11 -2.44 11.50
CA ARG A 26 18.11 -2.33 12.59
C ARG A 26 17.97 -0.91 13.17
N ARG A 27 18.01 0.12 12.32
CA ARG A 27 17.91 1.53 12.74
C ARG A 27 17.04 2.36 11.80
N TRP A 28 16.57 3.49 12.32
CA TRP A 28 16.01 4.57 11.53
C TRP A 28 17.13 5.33 10.81
N ASP A 29 17.00 5.57 9.50
CA ASP A 29 17.98 6.31 8.72
C ASP A 29 17.30 7.30 7.77
N ARG A 30 18.10 8.24 7.23
CA ARG A 30 17.64 9.24 6.28
C ARG A 30 17.43 8.65 4.90
N ILE A 31 16.32 9.00 4.25
CA ILE A 31 15.98 8.67 2.87
C ILE A 31 15.65 9.93 2.05
N HIS A 32 15.42 9.75 0.76
CA HIS A 32 14.87 10.79 -0.11
C HIS A 32 13.56 11.35 0.44
N LEU A 33 13.33 12.64 0.17
CA LEU A 33 12.15 13.37 0.60
C LEU A 33 10.89 12.73 0.02
N CYS A 34 9.99 12.30 0.91
CA CYS A 34 8.62 11.93 0.56
C CYS A 34 7.66 12.88 1.29
N THR A 35 6.57 13.27 0.63
CA THR A 35 5.45 13.95 1.28
C THR A 35 4.35 12.92 1.52
N TYR A 36 3.99 12.73 2.77
CA TYR A 36 2.80 11.96 3.11
C TYR A 36 1.59 12.87 3.02
N ALA A 37 0.45 12.32 2.60
CA ALA A 37 -0.80 13.08 2.51
C ALA A 37 -1.23 13.69 3.86
N SER A 38 -0.80 13.08 4.96
CA SER A 38 -1.10 13.48 6.33
C SER A 38 -0.08 12.97 7.35
N VAL A 39 -0.14 13.49 8.59
CA VAL A 39 0.56 12.92 9.75
C VAL A 39 0.08 11.49 9.99
N SER A 40 -1.23 11.27 9.88
CA SER A 40 -1.83 9.94 10.03
C SER A 40 -1.32 8.95 8.96
N SER A 41 -1.17 9.40 7.71
CA SER A 41 -0.60 8.59 6.62
C SER A 41 0.86 8.23 6.90
N PHE A 42 1.66 9.20 7.38
CA PHE A 42 3.04 8.95 7.79
C PHE A 42 3.10 7.88 8.89
N ALA A 43 2.37 8.05 9.99
CA ALA A 43 2.39 7.11 11.11
C ALA A 43 1.99 5.68 10.68
N LYS A 44 0.91 5.55 9.87
CA LYS A 44 0.49 4.25 9.31
C LYS A 44 1.55 3.65 8.40
N ALA A 45 2.22 4.44 7.56
CA ALA A 45 3.31 3.98 6.71
C ALA A 45 4.45 3.38 7.53
N MET A 46 4.81 4.04 8.64
CA MET A 46 5.89 3.58 9.52
C MET A 46 5.55 2.23 10.17
N VAL A 47 4.32 2.08 10.66
CA VAL A 47 3.85 0.81 11.24
C VAL A 47 3.86 -0.31 10.19
N LEU A 48 3.36 -0.04 8.98
CA LEU A 48 3.27 -1.04 7.92
C LEU A 48 4.65 -1.43 7.35
N ASP A 49 5.56 -0.47 7.16
CA ASP A 49 6.95 -0.72 6.74
C ASP A 49 7.71 -1.53 7.80
N TYR A 50 7.54 -1.20 9.08
CA TYR A 50 8.10 -1.98 10.17
C TYR A 50 7.57 -3.41 10.19
N PHE A 51 6.24 -3.60 10.09
CA PHE A 51 5.62 -4.92 10.07
C PHE A 51 6.15 -5.76 8.89
N GLY A 52 6.12 -5.23 7.67
CA GLY A 52 6.58 -5.94 6.48
C GLY A 52 8.08 -6.27 6.47
N ARG A 53 8.90 -5.59 7.28
CA ARG A 53 10.34 -5.89 7.44
C ARG A 53 10.64 -6.89 8.55
N THR A 54 9.78 -6.96 9.56
CA THR A 54 10.01 -7.77 10.77
C THR A 54 9.22 -9.08 10.77
N HIS A 55 8.14 -9.17 9.99
CA HIS A 55 7.31 -10.36 9.90
C HIS A 55 7.49 -11.04 8.54
N LYS A 56 7.33 -12.37 8.52
CA LYS A 56 7.30 -13.13 7.27
C LYS A 56 6.02 -12.78 6.52
N THR A 57 6.17 -12.11 5.38
CA THR A 57 5.05 -11.82 4.48
C THR A 57 5.25 -12.47 3.12
N HIS A 58 4.14 -12.87 2.53
CA HIS A 58 4.06 -13.35 1.16
C HIS A 58 3.69 -12.19 0.24
N VAL A 59 4.26 -12.18 -0.96
CA VAL A 59 4.07 -11.10 -1.93
C VAL A 59 3.79 -11.66 -3.31
N THR A 60 2.87 -11.01 -4.01
CA THR A 60 2.75 -11.10 -5.47
C THR A 60 2.70 -9.69 -6.03
N SER A 61 3.23 -9.48 -7.23
CA SER A 61 3.24 -8.17 -7.87
C SER A 61 3.09 -8.29 -9.37
N ILE A 62 2.54 -7.24 -9.98
CA ILE A 62 2.32 -7.14 -11.41
C ILE A 62 2.43 -5.68 -11.85
N ASP A 63 2.99 -5.47 -13.03
CA ASP A 63 2.95 -4.20 -13.74
C ASP A 63 1.71 -4.15 -14.61
N LEU A 64 0.93 -3.08 -14.49
CA LEU A 64 -0.32 -2.89 -15.20
C LEU A 64 -0.29 -1.55 -15.92
N ASN A 65 -0.98 -1.47 -17.05
CA ASN A 65 -1.29 -0.16 -17.63
C ASN A 65 -2.23 0.59 -16.68
N ARG A 66 -1.94 1.86 -16.41
CA ARG A 66 -2.72 2.73 -15.52
C ARG A 66 -4.22 2.75 -15.82
N ASN A 67 -4.59 2.58 -17.09
CA ASN A 67 -5.97 2.68 -17.57
C ASN A 67 -6.67 1.30 -17.68
N VAL A 68 -6.03 0.21 -17.24
CA VAL A 68 -6.67 -1.12 -17.24
C VAL A 68 -7.86 -1.16 -16.28
N GLY A 69 -8.81 -2.07 -16.51
CA GLY A 69 -9.92 -2.31 -15.57
C GLY A 69 -10.91 -1.15 -15.47
N GLY A 70 -11.06 -0.36 -16.54
CA GLY A 70 -12.02 0.74 -16.58
C GLY A 70 -11.57 2.02 -15.87
N GLY A 71 -10.27 2.17 -15.60
CA GLY A 71 -9.72 3.38 -14.97
C GLY A 71 -9.61 3.33 -13.45
N ARG A 72 -10.02 2.22 -12.81
CA ARG A 72 -10.03 2.11 -11.34
C ARG A 72 -8.68 2.41 -10.68
N LEU A 73 -7.57 1.98 -11.31
CA LEU A 73 -6.22 2.30 -10.82
C LEU A 73 -5.88 3.78 -10.96
N ASP A 74 -6.28 4.40 -12.07
CA ASP A 74 -6.13 5.84 -12.27
C ASP A 74 -6.94 6.65 -11.25
N ASP A 75 -8.19 6.27 -11.02
CA ASP A 75 -9.05 6.87 -9.99
C ASP A 75 -8.38 6.76 -8.61
N LEU A 76 -7.90 5.56 -8.25
CA LEU A 76 -7.20 5.37 -6.98
C LEU A 76 -5.91 6.18 -6.86
N LEU A 77 -5.26 6.57 -7.95
CA LEU A 77 -4.05 7.41 -7.90
C LEU A 77 -4.35 8.92 -7.92
N THR A 78 -5.51 9.32 -8.44
CA THR A 78 -5.88 10.73 -8.66
C THR A 78 -6.93 11.24 -7.68
N GLU A 79 -7.72 10.37 -7.06
CA GLU A 79 -8.66 10.72 -6.02
C GLU A 79 -7.95 11.28 -4.77
N SER A 80 -8.72 11.99 -3.94
CA SER A 80 -8.23 12.45 -2.65
C SER A 80 -7.66 11.29 -1.83
N PRO A 81 -6.45 11.44 -1.27
CA PRO A 81 -5.84 10.42 -0.42
C PRO A 81 -6.65 10.14 0.86
N HIS A 82 -7.54 11.06 1.23
CA HIS A 82 -8.44 10.95 2.37
C HIS A 82 -9.78 10.28 2.03
N THR A 83 -10.07 10.01 0.76
CA THR A 83 -11.25 9.25 0.35
C THR A 83 -11.08 7.79 0.80
N PRO A 84 -12.01 7.25 1.62
CA PRO A 84 -12.02 5.84 1.96
C PRO A 84 -12.19 4.99 0.71
N VAL A 85 -11.45 3.89 0.63
CA VAL A 85 -11.63 2.89 -0.42
C VAL A 85 -12.47 1.76 0.15
N ALA A 86 -13.52 1.36 -0.57
CA ALA A 86 -14.43 0.30 -0.13
C ALA A 86 -13.66 -0.98 0.25
N GLU A 87 -14.13 -1.66 1.31
CA GLU A 87 -13.50 -2.86 1.89
C GLU A 87 -12.06 -2.70 2.41
N CYS A 88 -11.50 -1.49 2.38
CA CYS A 88 -10.22 -1.21 3.01
C CYS A 88 -10.46 -0.67 4.42
N THR A 89 -9.74 -1.23 5.39
CA THR A 89 -9.76 -0.76 6.78
C THR A 89 -9.15 0.63 6.89
N THR A 90 -8.07 0.87 6.17
CA THR A 90 -7.44 2.19 6.07
C THR A 90 -6.67 2.33 4.78
N THR A 91 -6.53 3.57 4.33
CA THR A 91 -5.61 3.96 3.27
C THR A 91 -4.51 4.85 3.83
N LEU A 92 -3.42 4.94 3.08
CA LEU A 92 -2.41 5.98 3.24
C LEU A 92 -1.77 6.24 1.88
N SER A 93 -1.28 7.46 1.69
CA SER A 93 -0.62 7.86 0.45
C SER A 93 0.60 8.69 0.72
N ARG A 94 1.60 8.56 -0.15
CA ARG A 94 2.75 9.46 -0.21
C ARG A 94 3.18 9.67 -1.65
N ASP A 95 3.76 10.83 -1.92
CA ASP A 95 4.47 11.09 -3.17
C ASP A 95 5.97 10.87 -2.91
N GLY A 96 6.71 10.68 -3.97
CA GLY A 96 8.16 10.59 -3.93
C GLY A 96 8.73 10.67 -5.33
N TRP A 97 10.04 10.44 -5.39
CA TRP A 97 10.79 10.42 -6.65
C TRP A 97 10.23 9.40 -7.65
N ASP A 98 9.80 8.24 -7.14
CA ASP A 98 9.27 7.14 -7.95
C ASP A 98 7.78 7.31 -8.29
N GLY A 99 7.19 8.49 -8.05
CA GLY A 99 5.79 8.79 -8.28
C GLY A 99 4.88 8.64 -7.06
N GLY A 100 3.58 8.67 -7.30
CA GLY A 100 2.54 8.57 -6.27
C GLY A 100 2.39 7.13 -5.78
N VAL A 101 2.38 6.94 -4.46
CA VAL A 101 2.15 5.64 -3.84
C VAL A 101 0.88 5.69 -2.99
N ARG A 102 0.02 4.68 -3.17
CA ARG A 102 -1.16 4.46 -2.33
C ARG A 102 -1.10 3.05 -1.75
N TRP A 103 -1.31 2.94 -0.43
CA TRP A 103 -1.51 1.66 0.22
C TRP A 103 -2.96 1.49 0.65
N LEU A 104 -3.49 0.30 0.41
CA LEU A 104 -4.83 -0.12 0.77
C LEU A 104 -4.71 -1.26 1.78
N VAL A 105 -5.01 -1.00 3.06
CA VAL A 105 -4.95 -2.02 4.11
C VAL A 105 -6.28 -2.78 4.13
N LEU A 106 -6.23 -4.09 3.87
CA LEU A 106 -7.40 -4.94 3.67
C LEU A 106 -7.95 -5.52 4.97
N THR A 107 -7.11 -5.65 5.99
CA THR A 107 -7.42 -6.31 7.26
C THR A 107 -7.39 -5.33 8.43
N ASN A 108 -8.27 -5.54 9.40
CA ASN A 108 -8.29 -4.82 10.68
C ASN A 108 -7.91 -5.75 11.84
N GLY A 109 -8.06 -5.27 13.09
CA GLY A 109 -7.76 -6.04 14.29
C GLY A 109 -8.64 -7.29 14.54
N SER A 110 -9.68 -7.54 13.74
CA SER A 110 -10.47 -8.77 13.81
C SER A 110 -9.92 -9.91 12.94
N HIS A 111 -8.84 -9.65 12.20
CA HIS A 111 -8.18 -10.65 11.36
C HIS A 111 -6.91 -11.14 12.05
N ASP A 112 -6.66 -12.45 11.98
CA ASP A 112 -5.45 -13.06 12.56
C ASP A 112 -4.18 -12.85 11.72
N PHE A 113 -4.29 -12.08 10.64
CA PHE A 113 -3.20 -11.76 9.72
C PHE A 113 -3.35 -10.35 9.17
N VAL A 114 -2.26 -9.82 8.61
CA VAL A 114 -2.22 -8.49 8.00
C VAL A 114 -2.10 -8.64 6.49
N ALA A 115 -2.99 -8.00 5.73
CA ALA A 115 -2.89 -7.90 4.28
C ALA A 115 -3.10 -6.48 3.77
N TRP A 116 -2.37 -6.13 2.72
CA TRP A 116 -2.46 -4.82 2.10
C TRP A 116 -2.01 -4.85 0.63
N ILE A 117 -2.45 -3.85 -0.12
CA ILE A 117 -2.07 -3.61 -1.50
C ILE A 117 -1.20 -2.36 -1.54
N VAL A 118 -0.14 -2.39 -2.34
CA VAL A 118 0.68 -1.23 -2.71
C VAL A 118 0.42 -0.92 -4.17
N ILE A 119 0.08 0.32 -4.48
CA ILE A 119 -0.11 0.84 -5.83
C ILE A 119 0.93 1.94 -6.01
N LEU A 120 1.85 1.77 -6.95
CA LEU A 120 2.91 2.72 -7.27
C LEU A 120 2.73 3.21 -8.71
N ASP A 121 2.54 4.51 -8.89
CA ASP A 121 2.57 5.15 -10.21
C ASP A 121 4.01 5.32 -10.68
N CYS A 122 4.43 4.60 -11.72
CA CYS A 122 5.79 4.68 -12.25
C CYS A 122 6.04 5.94 -13.10
N GLY A 123 5.01 6.75 -13.39
CA GLY A 123 5.12 8.01 -14.12
C GLY A 123 5.21 7.89 -15.65
N ASP A 124 5.27 6.67 -16.19
CA ASP A 124 5.31 6.37 -17.63
C ASP A 124 3.99 5.79 -18.17
N GLY A 125 2.93 5.85 -17.36
CA GLY A 125 1.63 5.21 -17.64
C GLY A 125 1.55 3.76 -17.15
N THR A 126 2.62 3.23 -16.54
CA THR A 126 2.63 1.95 -15.85
C THR A 126 2.36 2.13 -14.36
N VAL A 127 1.63 1.20 -13.78
CA VAL A 127 1.35 1.12 -12.35
C VAL A 127 1.83 -0.23 -11.84
N TRP A 128 2.73 -0.21 -10.87
CA TRP A 128 3.15 -1.42 -10.15
C TRP A 128 2.19 -1.70 -9.00
N VAL A 129 1.53 -2.85 -9.04
CA VAL A 129 0.61 -3.31 -8.00
C VAL A 129 1.22 -4.49 -7.27
N SER A 130 1.28 -4.41 -5.94
CA SER A 130 1.79 -5.49 -5.09
C SER A 130 0.81 -5.82 -3.98
N VAL A 131 0.41 -7.09 -3.89
CA VAL A 131 -0.40 -7.62 -2.79
C VAL A 131 0.53 -8.30 -1.80
N ARG A 132 0.44 -7.91 -0.53
CA ARG A 132 1.24 -8.46 0.57
C ARG A 132 0.33 -9.01 1.65
N THR A 133 0.74 -10.13 2.24
CA THR A 133 -0.04 -10.79 3.30
C THR A 133 0.81 -11.59 4.26
N SER A 134 0.39 -11.68 5.52
CA SER A 134 0.87 -12.66 6.50
C SER A 134 -0.09 -13.84 6.71
N GLU A 135 -1.11 -13.99 5.84
CA GLU A 135 -2.01 -15.14 5.84
C GLU A 135 -1.20 -16.44 5.73
N ALA A 136 -1.55 -17.44 6.54
CA ALA A 136 -0.95 -18.77 6.42
C ALA A 136 -1.39 -19.41 5.09
N PRO A 137 -0.47 -20.09 4.36
CA PRO A 137 -0.84 -20.75 3.13
C PRO A 137 -1.89 -21.85 3.40
N ALA A 138 -2.87 -21.97 2.52
CA ALA A 138 -3.89 -23.01 2.62
C ALA A 138 -3.27 -24.42 2.73
N ALA A 139 -3.83 -25.24 3.62
CA ALA A 139 -3.33 -26.58 3.90
C ALA A 139 -3.33 -27.44 2.63
N GLY A 140 -2.24 -28.21 2.42
CA GLY A 140 -2.08 -29.08 1.25
C GLY A 140 -1.67 -28.38 -0.05
N MET A 141 -1.49 -27.04 -0.05
CA MET A 141 -0.98 -26.34 -1.22
C MET A 141 0.54 -26.40 -1.30
N SER A 142 1.07 -26.74 -2.48
CA SER A 142 2.49 -26.63 -2.79
C SER A 142 2.96 -25.17 -2.76
N GLU A 143 4.24 -24.95 -2.47
CA GLU A 143 4.85 -23.62 -2.58
C GLU A 143 4.72 -23.01 -3.99
N GLY A 144 4.68 -23.85 -5.03
CA GLY A 144 4.49 -23.42 -6.42
C GLY A 144 3.04 -23.14 -6.81
N ALA A 145 2.06 -23.36 -5.92
CA ALA A 145 0.66 -23.10 -6.22
C ALA A 145 0.40 -21.59 -6.44
N PRO A 146 -0.55 -21.20 -7.31
CA PRO A 146 -0.89 -19.80 -7.54
C PRO A 146 -1.21 -19.05 -6.24
N PHE A 147 -0.85 -17.77 -6.16
CA PHE A 147 -1.07 -16.93 -4.98
C PHE A 147 -2.52 -17.01 -4.47
N LYS A 148 -3.49 -16.97 -5.39
CA LYS A 148 -4.93 -17.07 -5.07
C LYS A 148 -5.36 -18.38 -4.42
N CYS A 149 -4.64 -19.47 -4.70
CA CYS A 149 -4.91 -20.77 -4.11
C CYS A 149 -4.29 -20.89 -2.72
N ARG A 150 -3.14 -20.23 -2.51
CA ARG A 150 -2.42 -20.24 -1.24
C ARG A 150 -3.01 -19.26 -0.22
N PHE A 151 -3.47 -18.09 -0.66
CA PHE A 151 -3.92 -16.99 0.20
C PHE A 151 -5.31 -16.53 -0.23
N ALA A 152 -6.30 -17.40 0.02
CA ALA A 152 -7.65 -17.25 -0.49
C ALA A 152 -8.37 -16.07 0.17
N VAL A 153 -8.15 -15.82 1.47
CA VAL A 153 -8.81 -14.73 2.19
C VAL A 153 -8.28 -13.39 1.70
N THR A 154 -6.97 -13.24 1.60
CA THR A 154 -6.30 -12.07 1.02
C THR A 154 -6.80 -11.80 -0.40
N THR A 155 -6.88 -12.84 -1.22
CA THR A 155 -7.34 -12.69 -2.61
C THR A 155 -8.77 -12.22 -2.68
N ARG A 156 -9.66 -12.73 -1.83
CA ARG A 156 -11.06 -12.29 -1.79
C ARG A 156 -11.16 -10.82 -1.42
N LEU A 157 -10.42 -10.37 -0.40
CA LEU A 157 -10.41 -8.96 0.01
C LEU A 157 -9.83 -8.05 -1.08
N ALA A 158 -8.72 -8.46 -1.69
CA ALA A 158 -8.05 -7.68 -2.72
C ALA A 158 -8.93 -7.47 -3.97
N ARG A 159 -9.74 -8.47 -4.34
CA ARG A 159 -10.67 -8.40 -5.48
C ARG A 159 -11.82 -7.41 -5.33
N VAL A 160 -12.10 -6.94 -4.11
CA VAL A 160 -13.14 -5.93 -3.90
C VAL A 160 -12.52 -4.52 -3.87
N ALA A 161 -11.27 -4.41 -3.44
CA ALA A 161 -10.54 -3.16 -3.41
C ALA A 161 -10.08 -2.69 -4.82
N LEU A 162 -9.71 -3.64 -5.69
CA LEU A 162 -9.24 -3.43 -7.07
C LEU A 162 -10.25 -3.96 -8.09
#